data_AF-A0A2M7JKM5-F1
#
_entry.id   AF-A0A2M7JKM5-F1
#
_cell.length_a   1.000
_cell.length_b   1.000
_cell.length_c   1.000
_cell.angle_alpha   90.00
_cell.angle_beta   90.00
_cell.angle_gamma   90.00
#
_symmetry.space_group_name_H-M   'P 1'
#
loop_
_entity.id
_entity.type
_entity.pdbx_description
1 polymer ?
#
loop_
_entity_poly.entity_id
_entity_poly.type
_entity_poly.pdbx_seq_one_letter_code
_entity_poly.pdbx_strand_id
1 'polypeptide(L)'
;MEQRQFIDRLATVLGESAREVIYSCIGDLVVNGIQVSRFAPSDHVPNRQDVTQYLAAWCRYAQLSEDACRTWLCDYAVSMLSSLSNSSPSGIRHNTKSCVKYIYRNDRPFICEREGNGFRAECSKACRVYNEMAIKAATTRADSLAAMNQRHAVAPPKTVVPLVKQVYSERFRSAMQLVSRELSKGTKKNGILNLLKQQGMKTRTGREWTYGILVSEIQKLG
;
A
#
# COMPACT_ATOMS: atom_id res chain seq x y z
N MET A 1 1.83 -29.53 6.55
CA MET A 1 1.58 -29.38 8.00
C MET A 1 1.62 -27.91 8.44
N GLU A 2 2.58 -27.10 7.99
CA GLU A 2 2.73 -25.70 8.46
C GLU A 2 1.53 -24.76 8.15
N GLN A 3 0.83 -24.96 7.03
CA GLN A 3 -0.26 -24.05 6.61
C GLN A 3 -1.47 -24.04 7.56
N ARG A 4 -1.83 -25.21 8.12
CA ARG A 4 -2.93 -25.29 9.11
C ARG A 4 -2.57 -24.66 10.45
N GLN A 5 -1.29 -24.56 10.78
CA GLN A 5 -0.85 -23.92 12.02
C GLN A 5 -1.28 -22.45 12.09
N PHE A 6 -1.36 -21.74 10.96
CA PHE A 6 -1.80 -20.35 10.96
C PHE A 6 -3.27 -20.18 11.29
N ILE A 7 -4.13 -21.08 10.82
CA ILE A 7 -5.57 -21.03 11.14
C ILE A 7 -5.81 -21.44 12.60
N ASP A 8 -5.06 -22.42 13.12
CA ASP A 8 -5.16 -22.85 14.51
C ASP A 8 -4.66 -21.75 15.48
N ARG A 9 -3.55 -21.09 15.14
CA ARG A 9 -3.05 -19.93 15.88
C ARG A 9 -4.04 -18.77 15.82
N LEU A 10 -4.66 -18.53 14.67
CA LEU A 10 -5.66 -17.49 14.51
C LEU A 10 -6.89 -17.76 15.38
N ALA A 11 -7.40 -19.00 15.37
CA ALA A 11 -8.49 -19.43 16.23
C ALA A 11 -8.13 -19.27 17.71
N THR A 12 -6.90 -19.61 18.10
CA THR A 12 -6.39 -19.42 19.46
C THR A 12 -6.43 -17.94 19.89
N VAL A 13 -5.96 -17.03 19.03
CA VAL A 13 -5.95 -15.58 19.32
C VAL A 13 -7.38 -15.01 19.39
N LEU A 14 -8.32 -15.58 18.63
CA LEU A 14 -9.73 -15.19 18.62
C LEU A 14 -10.56 -15.78 19.77
N GLY A 15 -10.06 -16.82 20.43
CA GLY A 15 -10.75 -17.51 21.51
C GLY A 15 -12.10 -18.10 21.08
N GLU A 16 -13.11 -17.98 21.94
CA GLU A 16 -14.45 -18.55 21.73
C GLU A 16 -15.15 -17.99 20.48
N SER A 17 -14.83 -16.74 20.11
CA SER A 17 -15.38 -16.06 18.93
C SER A 17 -14.85 -16.60 17.61
N ALA A 18 -13.84 -17.49 17.61
CA ALA A 18 -13.20 -17.96 16.39
C ALA A 18 -14.17 -18.63 15.40
N ARG A 19 -15.02 -19.54 15.89
CA ARG A 19 -16.00 -20.28 15.05
C ARG A 19 -17.00 -19.36 14.38
N GLU A 20 -17.30 -18.28 15.09
CA GLU A 20 -18.19 -17.25 14.65
C GLU A 20 -17.50 -16.43 13.53
N VAL A 21 -16.32 -15.87 13.77
CA VAL A 21 -15.75 -14.84 12.86
C VAL A 21 -14.86 -15.36 11.74
N ILE A 22 -14.41 -16.61 11.80
CA ILE A 22 -13.62 -17.24 10.72
C ILE A 22 -14.58 -17.80 9.68
N TYR A 23 -14.84 -17.00 8.64
CA TYR A 23 -15.68 -17.40 7.50
C TYR A 23 -14.94 -18.39 6.59
N SER A 24 -15.69 -19.14 5.78
CA SER A 24 -15.12 -20.07 4.79
C SER A 24 -14.03 -19.41 3.94
N CYS A 25 -14.27 -18.17 3.47
CA CYS A 25 -13.32 -17.45 2.63
C CYS A 25 -12.04 -17.06 3.37
N ILE A 26 -12.13 -16.78 4.68
CA ILE A 26 -10.98 -16.47 5.50
C ILE A 26 -10.18 -17.73 5.79
N GLY A 27 -10.86 -18.81 6.18
CA GLY A 27 -10.22 -20.11 6.43
C GLY A 27 -9.49 -20.62 5.20
N ASP A 28 -10.16 -20.61 4.04
CA ASP A 28 -9.58 -21.02 2.77
C ASP A 28 -8.38 -20.15 2.37
N LEU A 29 -8.49 -18.82 2.46
CA LEU A 29 -7.38 -17.92 2.15
C LEU A 29 -6.18 -18.11 3.09
N VAL A 30 -6.42 -18.32 4.39
CA VAL A 30 -5.34 -18.52 5.37
C VAL A 30 -4.66 -19.87 5.20
N VAL A 31 -5.42 -20.92 4.89
CA VAL A 31 -4.86 -22.27 4.73
C VAL A 31 -4.17 -22.41 3.38
N ASN A 32 -4.79 -21.95 2.30
CA ASN A 32 -4.33 -22.21 0.94
C ASN A 32 -3.54 -21.05 0.33
N GLY A 33 -3.60 -19.85 0.90
CA GLY A 33 -3.01 -18.67 0.28
C GLY A 33 -3.67 -18.34 -1.07
N ILE A 34 -2.92 -17.66 -1.93
CA ILE A 34 -3.37 -17.39 -3.31
C ILE A 34 -3.10 -18.60 -4.19
N GLN A 35 -4.18 -19.14 -4.76
CA GLN A 35 -4.15 -20.29 -5.65
C GLN A 35 -4.30 -19.81 -7.10
N VAL A 36 -3.18 -19.72 -7.83
CA VAL A 36 -3.15 -19.20 -9.21
C VAL A 36 -4.08 -19.98 -10.14
N SER A 37 -4.28 -21.29 -9.90
CA SER A 37 -5.20 -22.14 -10.65
C SER A 37 -6.67 -21.72 -10.58
N ARG A 38 -7.05 -20.85 -9.63
CA ARG A 38 -8.41 -20.30 -9.51
C ARG A 38 -8.66 -19.07 -10.37
N PHE A 39 -7.62 -18.56 -11.02
CA PHE A 39 -7.67 -17.35 -11.84
C PHE A 39 -7.65 -17.72 -13.32
N ALA A 40 -8.51 -17.08 -14.10
CA ALA A 40 -8.40 -17.14 -15.55
C ALA A 40 -7.12 -16.40 -16.03
N PRO A 41 -6.58 -16.69 -17.22
CA PRO A 41 -5.38 -15.98 -17.73
C PRO A 41 -5.54 -14.46 -17.85
N SER A 42 -6.78 -13.98 -18.00
CA SER A 42 -7.12 -12.55 -18.06
C SER A 42 -7.37 -11.91 -16.69
N ASP A 43 -7.47 -12.70 -15.63
CA ASP A 43 -7.78 -12.19 -14.30
C ASP A 43 -6.54 -11.51 -13.68
N HIS A 44 -6.79 -10.45 -12.92
CA HIS A 44 -5.77 -9.87 -12.07
C HIS A 44 -5.53 -10.76 -10.86
N VAL A 45 -4.31 -11.27 -10.70
CA VAL A 45 -3.90 -12.04 -9.52
C VAL A 45 -3.49 -11.09 -8.40
N PRO A 46 -4.13 -11.14 -7.22
CA PRO A 46 -3.78 -10.29 -6.09
C PRO A 46 -2.34 -10.48 -5.64
N ASN A 47 -1.69 -9.37 -5.29
CA ASN A 47 -0.35 -9.40 -4.75
C ASN A 47 -0.36 -9.50 -3.22
N ARG A 48 0.84 -9.67 -2.62
CA ARG A 48 1.02 -9.75 -1.15
C ARG A 48 0.32 -8.63 -0.38
N GLN A 49 0.38 -7.40 -0.88
CA GLN A 49 -0.19 -6.24 -0.20
C GLN A 49 -1.72 -6.31 -0.17
N ASP A 50 -2.35 -6.77 -1.25
CA ASP A 50 -3.81 -6.93 -1.32
C ASP A 50 -4.28 -7.92 -0.25
N VAL A 51 -3.61 -9.07 -0.13
CA VAL A 51 -3.89 -10.08 0.91
C VAL A 51 -3.67 -9.53 2.31
N THR A 52 -2.58 -8.80 2.52
CA THR A 52 -2.23 -8.23 3.83
C THR A 52 -3.27 -7.20 4.28
N GLN A 53 -3.70 -6.32 3.39
CA GLN A 53 -4.70 -5.29 3.72
C GLN A 53 -6.07 -5.92 3.96
N TYR A 54 -6.45 -6.92 3.16
CA TYR A 54 -7.70 -7.64 3.33
C TYR A 54 -7.78 -8.36 4.67
N LEU A 55 -6.76 -9.15 5.01
CA LEU A 55 -6.70 -9.86 6.30
C LEU A 55 -6.63 -8.89 7.47
N ALA A 56 -5.89 -7.78 7.36
CA ALA A 56 -5.87 -6.76 8.42
C ALA A 56 -7.25 -6.10 8.63
N ALA A 57 -7.99 -5.82 7.56
CA ALA A 57 -9.34 -5.27 7.65
C ALA A 57 -10.30 -6.27 8.28
N TRP A 58 -10.20 -7.55 7.91
CA TRP A 58 -10.95 -8.63 8.53
C TRP A 58 -10.61 -8.78 10.02
N CYS A 59 -9.33 -8.81 10.41
CA CYS A 59 -8.92 -8.90 11.81
C CYS A 59 -9.55 -7.79 12.66
N ARG A 60 -9.56 -6.55 12.14
CA ARG A 60 -10.21 -5.42 12.83
C ARG A 60 -11.72 -5.66 12.96
N TYR A 61 -12.38 -6.09 11.89
CA TYR A 61 -13.81 -6.41 11.91
C TYR A 61 -14.14 -7.54 12.89
N ALA A 62 -13.26 -8.54 13.00
CA ALA A 62 -13.32 -9.64 13.96
C ALA A 62 -12.92 -9.25 15.39
N GLN A 63 -12.70 -7.96 15.66
CA GLN A 63 -12.33 -7.41 16.98
C GLN A 63 -10.96 -7.89 17.52
N LEU A 64 -10.05 -8.31 16.65
CA LEU A 64 -8.67 -8.56 17.03
C LEU A 64 -7.97 -7.24 17.38
N SER A 65 -7.22 -7.21 18.48
CA SER A 65 -6.41 -6.02 18.82
C SER A 65 -5.35 -5.75 17.75
N GLU A 66 -4.92 -4.49 17.62
CA GLU A 66 -3.89 -4.10 16.64
C GLU A 66 -2.60 -4.89 16.82
N ASP A 67 -2.18 -5.13 18.06
CA ASP A 67 -0.94 -5.84 18.36
C ASP A 67 -1.05 -7.35 18.13
N ALA A 68 -2.21 -7.96 18.45
CA ALA A 68 -2.45 -9.36 18.13
C ALA A 68 -2.48 -9.59 16.61
N CYS A 69 -3.16 -8.70 15.87
CA CYS A 69 -3.20 -8.71 14.41
C CYS A 69 -1.80 -8.54 13.81
N ARG A 70 -1.01 -7.57 14.29
CA ARG A 70 0.38 -7.38 13.85
C ARG A 70 1.23 -8.62 14.04
N THR A 71 1.15 -9.23 15.22
CA THR A 71 1.97 -10.39 15.57
C THR A 71 1.63 -11.57 14.65
N TRP A 72 0.35 -11.93 14.59
CA TRP A 72 -0.11 -13.05 13.77
C TRP A 72 0.14 -12.81 12.26
N LEU A 73 -0.22 -11.63 11.75
CA LEU A 73 -0.13 -11.34 10.32
C LEU A 73 1.31 -11.15 9.84
N CYS A 74 2.25 -10.74 10.70
CA CYS A 74 3.67 -10.71 10.34
C CYS A 74 4.22 -12.12 10.09
N ASP A 75 3.92 -13.06 10.99
CA ASP A 75 4.37 -14.45 10.85
C ASP A 75 3.73 -15.09 9.62
N TYR A 76 2.43 -14.87 9.43
CA TYR A 76 1.69 -15.33 8.27
C TYR A 76 2.28 -14.75 6.97
N ALA A 77 2.50 -13.44 6.89
CA ALA A 77 2.97 -12.80 5.66
C ALA A 77 4.37 -13.26 5.25
N VAL A 78 5.27 -13.49 6.21
CA VAL A 78 6.61 -14.01 5.93
C VAL A 78 6.56 -15.46 5.45
N SER A 79 5.70 -16.27 6.04
CA SER A 79 5.67 -17.72 5.77
C SER A 79 4.84 -18.05 4.53
N MET A 80 3.65 -17.47 4.42
CA MET A 80 2.66 -17.80 3.39
C MET A 80 2.70 -16.88 2.18
N LEU A 81 3.11 -15.62 2.35
CA LEU A 81 3.05 -14.61 1.28
C LEU A 81 4.41 -14.18 0.74
N SER A 82 5.51 -14.76 1.24
CA SER A 82 6.87 -14.41 0.77
C SER A 82 7.11 -14.80 -0.67
N SER A 83 6.53 -15.90 -1.15
CA SER A 83 6.58 -16.31 -2.56
C SER A 83 5.95 -15.27 -3.51
N LEU A 84 5.07 -14.41 -3.00
CA LEU A 84 4.44 -13.32 -3.75
C LEU A 84 5.21 -12.00 -3.68
N SER A 85 6.44 -12.00 -3.16
CA SER A 85 7.20 -10.79 -2.90
C SER A 85 8.70 -10.94 -3.16
N ASN A 86 9.29 -9.93 -3.80
CA ASN A 86 10.76 -9.81 -3.92
C ASN A 86 11.41 -9.16 -2.69
N SER A 87 10.62 -8.85 -1.65
CA SER A 87 11.13 -8.22 -0.42
C SER A 87 11.73 -9.26 0.52
N SER A 88 12.78 -8.88 1.25
CA SER A 88 13.32 -9.71 2.33
C SER A 88 12.28 -9.94 3.44
N PRO A 89 12.42 -11.00 4.26
CA PRO A 89 11.52 -11.25 5.39
C PRO A 89 11.34 -10.04 6.33
N SER A 90 12.40 -9.28 6.58
CA SER A 90 12.33 -8.06 7.40
C SER A 90 11.58 -6.94 6.68
N GLY A 91 11.74 -6.80 5.36
CA GLY A 91 10.96 -5.87 4.55
C GLY A 91 9.46 -6.21 4.54
N ILE A 92 9.12 -7.50 4.44
CA ILE A 92 7.75 -7.99 4.55
C ILE A 92 7.16 -7.60 5.91
N ARG A 93 7.84 -7.93 7.02
CA ARG A 93 7.38 -7.55 8.38
C ARG A 93 7.16 -6.04 8.53
N HIS A 94 8.09 -5.22 8.04
CA HIS A 94 7.97 -3.78 8.13
C HIS A 94 6.76 -3.24 7.36
N ASN A 95 6.53 -3.74 6.13
CA ASN A 95 5.37 -3.38 5.34
C ASN A 95 4.06 -3.84 6.00
N THR A 96 3.99 -5.09 6.48
CA THR A 96 2.83 -5.63 7.17
C THR A 96 2.44 -4.79 8.39
N LYS A 97 3.42 -4.42 9.23
CA LYS A 97 3.18 -3.52 10.38
C LYS A 97 2.58 -2.18 9.96
N SER A 98 3.05 -1.63 8.85
CA SER A 98 2.56 -0.36 8.29
C SER A 98 1.14 -0.51 7.74
N CYS A 99 0.83 -1.61 7.05
CA CYS A 99 -0.52 -1.92 6.57
C CYS A 99 -1.50 -2.05 7.73
N VAL A 100 -1.19 -2.86 8.75
CA VAL A 100 -2.05 -3.03 9.92
C VAL A 100 -2.31 -1.69 10.61
N LYS A 101 -1.25 -0.91 10.85
CA LYS A 101 -1.34 0.44 11.43
C LYS A 101 -2.29 1.35 10.64
N TYR A 102 -2.17 1.33 9.31
CA TYR A 102 -3.02 2.14 8.44
C TYR A 102 -4.49 1.71 8.53
N ILE A 103 -4.76 0.40 8.45
CA ILE A 103 -6.12 -0.14 8.50
C ILE A 103 -6.81 0.18 9.83
N TYR A 104 -6.11 -0.01 10.95
CA TYR A 104 -6.66 0.23 12.29
C TYR A 104 -6.90 1.72 12.55
N ARG A 105 -5.96 2.59 12.19
CA ARG A 105 -6.07 4.04 12.45
C ARG A 105 -7.10 4.76 11.58
N ASN A 106 -7.42 4.22 10.42
CA ASN A 106 -8.35 4.85 9.48
C ASN A 106 -9.68 4.10 9.39
N ASP A 107 -9.96 3.21 10.35
CA ASP A 107 -11.19 2.43 10.45
C ASP A 107 -11.65 1.82 9.12
N ARG A 108 -10.68 1.29 8.35
CA ARG A 108 -10.98 0.82 7.00
C ARG A 108 -12.02 -0.31 7.09
N PRO A 109 -13.12 -0.23 6.33
CA PRO A 109 -14.19 -1.21 6.41
C PRO A 109 -13.71 -2.54 5.84
N PHE A 110 -14.14 -3.63 6.48
CA PHE A 110 -14.01 -4.95 5.87
C PHE A 110 -15.19 -5.19 4.93
N ILE A 111 -14.86 -5.55 3.69
CA ILE A 111 -15.83 -5.92 2.65
C ILE A 111 -15.31 -7.20 2.01
N CYS A 112 -16.00 -8.32 2.22
CA CYS A 112 -15.53 -9.61 1.70
C CYS A 112 -15.81 -9.82 0.22
N GLU A 113 -16.70 -9.02 -0.38
CA GLU A 113 -17.15 -9.10 -1.79
C GLU A 113 -17.84 -10.41 -2.20
N ARG A 114 -18.07 -11.34 -1.25
CA ARG A 114 -18.78 -12.61 -1.43
C ARG A 114 -18.14 -13.45 -2.55
N GLU A 115 -18.94 -13.98 -3.48
CA GLU A 115 -18.45 -14.73 -4.65
C GLU A 115 -17.62 -13.86 -5.60
N GLY A 116 -17.75 -12.53 -5.50
CA GLY A 116 -16.95 -11.57 -6.27
C GLY A 116 -15.58 -11.27 -5.66
N ASN A 117 -15.19 -11.92 -4.56
CA ASN A 117 -13.91 -11.62 -3.91
C ASN A 117 -12.73 -11.82 -4.86
N GLY A 118 -11.86 -10.80 -4.91
CA GLY A 118 -10.68 -10.80 -5.79
C GLY A 118 -9.66 -11.90 -5.49
N PHE A 119 -9.76 -12.59 -4.36
CA PHE A 119 -8.87 -13.70 -3.99
C PHE A 119 -9.37 -15.06 -4.48
N ARG A 120 -10.58 -15.13 -5.05
CA ARG A 120 -11.26 -16.38 -5.45
C ARG A 120 -11.28 -17.40 -4.31
N ALA A 121 -11.45 -16.92 -3.07
CA ALA A 121 -11.58 -17.76 -1.89
C ALA A 121 -12.99 -18.33 -1.78
N GLU A 122 -13.12 -19.48 -1.12
CA GLU A 122 -14.37 -20.21 -0.95
C GLU A 122 -15.45 -19.35 -0.28
N CYS A 123 -16.59 -19.17 -0.94
CA CYS A 123 -17.70 -18.38 -0.41
C CYS A 123 -18.96 -19.23 -0.31
N SER A 124 -19.70 -19.07 0.80
CA SER A 124 -20.98 -19.72 1.03
C SER A 124 -22.10 -18.70 1.23
N LYS A 125 -23.24 -18.92 0.56
CA LYS A 125 -24.48 -18.14 0.76
C LYS A 125 -25.08 -18.34 2.16
N ALA A 126 -24.72 -19.42 2.84
CA ALA A 126 -25.10 -19.68 4.23
C ALA A 126 -24.18 -18.95 5.23
N CYS A 127 -23.17 -18.20 4.76
CA CYS A 127 -22.33 -17.41 5.65
C CYS A 127 -23.18 -16.38 6.40
N ARG A 128 -23.03 -16.32 7.72
CA ARG A 128 -23.83 -15.44 8.59
C ARG A 128 -23.74 -13.94 8.25
N VAL A 129 -22.61 -13.50 7.68
CA VAL A 129 -22.41 -12.10 7.24
C VAL A 129 -22.73 -11.90 5.76
N TYR A 130 -23.23 -12.92 5.05
CA TYR A 130 -23.42 -12.84 3.60
C TYR A 130 -24.33 -11.68 3.19
N ASN A 131 -25.47 -11.51 3.87
CA ASN A 131 -26.41 -10.42 3.60
C ASN A 131 -25.84 -9.06 4.03
N GLU A 132 -25.17 -8.99 5.17
CA GLU A 132 -24.49 -7.77 5.63
C GLU A 132 -23.46 -7.29 4.60
N MET A 133 -22.65 -8.22 4.06
CA MET A 133 -21.62 -7.91 3.07
C MET A 133 -22.22 -7.50 1.73
N ALA A 134 -23.39 -8.00 1.37
CA ALA A 134 -24.13 -7.55 0.18
C ALA A 134 -24.54 -6.07 0.30
N ILE A 135 -25.07 -5.69 1.48
CA ILE A 135 -25.46 -4.30 1.77
C ILE A 135 -24.22 -3.40 1.77
N LYS A 136 -23.17 -3.76 2.52
CA LYS A 136 -21.92 -2.99 2.58
C LYS A 136 -21.29 -2.77 1.21
N ALA A 137 -21.29 -3.80 0.36
CA ALA A 137 -20.77 -3.68 -1.00
C ALA A 137 -21.63 -2.71 -1.84
N ALA A 138 -22.96 -2.74 -1.71
CA ALA A 138 -23.85 -1.81 -2.41
C ALA A 138 -23.63 -0.36 -1.94
N THR A 139 -23.58 -0.13 -0.63
CA THR A 139 -23.32 1.21 -0.06
C THR A 139 -21.97 1.76 -0.50
N THR A 140 -20.91 0.96 -0.43
CA THR A 140 -19.57 1.40 -0.83
C THR A 140 -19.49 1.78 -2.31
N ARG A 141 -20.20 1.05 -3.18
CA ARG A 141 -20.31 1.41 -4.61
C ARG A 141 -21.10 2.69 -4.82
N ALA A 142 -22.21 2.86 -4.10
CA ALA A 142 -23.02 4.07 -4.16
C ALA A 142 -22.20 5.30 -3.69
N ASP A 143 -21.47 5.18 -2.59
CA ASP A 143 -20.60 6.24 -2.07
C ASP A 143 -19.47 6.58 -3.05
N SER A 144 -18.88 5.56 -3.67
CA SER A 144 -17.84 5.75 -4.69
C SER A 144 -18.38 6.47 -5.92
N LEU A 145 -19.57 6.08 -6.40
CA LEU A 145 -20.24 6.72 -7.53
C LEU A 145 -20.66 8.17 -7.18
N ALA A 146 -21.17 8.40 -5.97
CA ALA A 146 -21.49 9.73 -5.48
C ALA A 146 -20.23 10.62 -5.40
N ALA A 147 -19.12 10.09 -4.89
CA ALA A 147 -17.84 10.80 -4.85
C ALA A 147 -17.28 11.10 -6.25
N MET A 148 -17.47 10.21 -7.22
CA MET A 148 -17.14 10.47 -8.63
C MET A 148 -18.03 11.57 -9.21
N ASN A 149 -19.35 11.49 -9.01
CA ASN A 149 -20.29 12.49 -9.49
C ASN A 149 -20.05 13.87 -8.87
N GLN A 150 -19.69 13.94 -7.58
CA GLN A 150 -19.30 15.19 -6.91
C GLN A 150 -18.00 15.79 -7.47
N ARG A 151 -17.09 14.99 -8.03
CA ARG A 151 -15.90 15.49 -8.74
C ARG A 151 -16.23 16.02 -10.13
N HIS A 152 -17.36 15.63 -10.71
CA HIS A 152 -17.85 16.07 -12.02
C HIS A 152 -18.85 17.22 -11.95
N ALA A 153 -19.50 17.46 -10.81
CA ALA A 153 -20.21 18.71 -10.56
C ALA A 153 -19.20 19.87 -10.66
N VAL A 154 -19.52 20.87 -11.48
CA VAL A 154 -18.63 22.00 -11.85
C VAL A 154 -17.86 22.47 -10.63
N ALA A 155 -16.58 22.10 -10.58
CA ALA A 155 -15.72 22.53 -9.51
C ALA A 155 -15.70 24.08 -9.55
N PRO A 156 -15.90 24.78 -8.42
CA PRO A 156 -15.51 26.18 -8.36
C PRO A 156 -14.06 26.26 -8.85
N PRO A 157 -13.70 27.27 -9.67
CA PRO A 157 -12.40 27.33 -10.31
C PRO A 157 -11.34 27.07 -9.26
N LYS A 158 -10.67 25.92 -9.39
CA LYS A 158 -9.65 25.51 -8.43
C LYS A 158 -8.65 26.65 -8.36
N THR A 159 -8.57 27.32 -7.22
CA THR A 159 -7.34 28.01 -6.84
C THR A 159 -6.27 26.95 -6.97
N VAL A 160 -5.43 27.09 -7.98
CA VAL A 160 -4.35 26.17 -8.28
C VAL A 160 -3.42 26.22 -7.09
N VAL A 161 -3.64 25.34 -6.10
CA VAL A 161 -2.64 25.05 -5.10
C VAL A 161 -1.58 24.28 -5.88
N PRO A 162 -0.39 24.88 -6.13
CA PRO A 162 0.57 24.25 -7.01
C PRO A 162 0.95 22.92 -6.38
N LEU A 163 0.80 21.85 -7.16
CA LEU A 163 1.34 20.54 -6.80
C LEU A 163 2.78 20.78 -6.38
N VAL A 164 3.18 20.39 -5.17
CA VAL A 164 4.52 20.64 -4.61
C VAL A 164 5.64 20.29 -5.61
N LYS A 165 5.38 19.33 -6.50
CA LYS A 165 6.22 18.94 -7.65
C LYS A 165 6.46 20.04 -8.70
N GLN A 166 5.52 20.94 -8.96
CA GLN A 166 5.67 22.07 -9.89
C GLN A 166 6.52 23.20 -9.29
N VAL A 167 6.36 23.52 -8.00
CA VAL A 167 7.15 24.58 -7.32
C VAL A 167 8.65 24.25 -7.32
N TYR A 168 9.01 22.99 -7.12
CA TYR A 168 10.42 22.57 -7.15
C TYR A 168 10.96 22.34 -8.57
N SER A 169 10.10 22.24 -9.59
CA SER A 169 10.54 21.92 -10.95
C SER A 169 11.28 23.09 -11.62
N GLU A 170 10.80 24.32 -11.46
CA GLU A 170 11.45 25.50 -12.00
C GLU A 170 12.74 25.83 -11.26
N ARG A 171 12.71 25.77 -9.91
CA ARG A 171 13.90 25.99 -9.09
C ARG A 171 15.00 24.96 -9.37
N PHE A 172 14.62 23.70 -9.59
CA PHE A 172 15.55 22.67 -10.00
C PHE A 172 16.08 22.90 -11.42
N ARG A 173 15.23 23.32 -12.36
CA ARG A 173 15.66 23.67 -13.72
C ARG A 173 16.67 24.82 -13.70
N SER A 174 16.44 25.87 -12.91
CA SER A 174 17.41 26.97 -12.73
C SER A 174 18.72 26.49 -12.09
N ALA A 175 18.65 25.58 -11.11
CA ALA A 175 19.85 24.96 -10.54
C ALA A 175 20.64 24.16 -11.58
N MET A 176 19.98 23.39 -12.44
CA MET A 176 20.64 22.64 -13.51
C MET A 176 21.21 23.53 -14.61
N GLN A 177 20.57 24.66 -14.92
CA GLN A 177 21.13 25.68 -15.82
C GLN A 177 22.40 26.33 -15.24
N LEU A 178 22.43 26.58 -13.93
CA LEU A 178 23.63 27.07 -13.25
C LEU A 178 24.76 26.03 -13.31
N VAL A 179 24.45 24.76 -12.98
CA VAL A 179 25.41 23.65 -13.06
C VAL A 179 25.99 23.53 -14.47
N SER A 180 25.14 23.53 -15.51
CA SER A 180 25.60 23.43 -16.91
C SER A 180 26.50 24.59 -17.31
N ARG A 181 26.14 25.83 -16.90
CA ARG A 181 26.92 27.04 -17.19
C ARG A 181 28.28 27.02 -16.50
N GLU A 182 28.33 26.63 -15.24
CA GLU A 182 29.57 26.56 -14.47
C GLU A 182 30.46 25.41 -14.94
N LEU A 183 29.87 24.29 -15.39
CA LEU A 183 30.63 23.23 -16.06
C LEU A 183 31.25 23.72 -17.37
N SER A 184 30.52 24.48 -18.20
CA SER A 184 31.08 25.04 -19.45
C SER A 184 32.21 26.05 -19.22
N LYS A 185 32.29 26.65 -18.02
CA LYS A 185 33.37 27.55 -17.61
C LYS A 185 34.57 26.81 -16.99
N GLY A 186 34.49 25.49 -16.83
CA GLY A 186 35.53 24.70 -16.17
C GLY A 186 35.54 24.80 -14.64
N THR A 187 34.47 25.29 -14.02
CA THR A 187 34.37 25.39 -12.55
C THR A 187 34.41 24.00 -11.92
N LYS A 188 35.29 23.81 -10.92
CA LYS A 188 35.40 22.53 -10.19
C LYS A 188 34.08 22.19 -9.50
N LYS A 189 33.71 20.90 -9.48
CA LYS A 189 32.44 20.40 -8.89
C LYS A 189 32.20 20.85 -7.44
N ASN A 190 33.26 20.95 -6.63
CA ASN A 190 33.16 21.48 -5.26
C ASN A 190 32.78 22.98 -5.24
N GLY A 191 33.26 23.76 -6.20
CA GLY A 191 32.86 25.17 -6.38
C GLY A 191 31.39 25.27 -6.78
N ILE A 192 30.92 24.42 -7.70
CA ILE A 192 29.51 24.34 -8.10
C ILE A 192 28.61 23.96 -6.91
N LEU A 193 29.03 22.98 -6.10
CA LEU A 193 28.29 22.57 -4.90
C LEU A 193 28.14 23.73 -3.90
N ASN A 194 29.20 24.51 -3.69
CA ASN A 194 29.16 25.67 -2.80
C ASN A 194 28.25 26.76 -3.33
N LEU A 195 28.28 27.04 -4.63
CA LEU A 195 27.38 28.01 -5.28
C LEU A 195 25.90 27.60 -5.12
N LEU A 196 25.58 26.33 -5.32
CA LEU A 196 24.22 25.81 -5.14
C LEU A 196 23.72 25.98 -3.70
N LYS A 197 24.59 25.74 -2.71
CA LYS A 197 24.25 25.93 -1.29
C LYS A 197 24.11 27.41 -0.92
N GLN A 198 25.03 28.27 -1.38
CA GLN A 198 24.98 29.71 -1.14
C GLN A 198 23.72 30.35 -1.73
N GLN A 199 23.29 29.90 -2.91
CA GLN A 199 22.06 30.38 -3.54
C GLN A 199 20.80 29.70 -2.99
N GLY A 200 20.92 28.87 -1.94
CA GLY A 200 19.79 28.19 -1.29
C GLY A 200 19.03 27.22 -2.21
N MET A 201 19.65 26.81 -3.31
CA MET A 201 19.00 25.94 -4.30
C MET A 201 18.78 24.55 -3.72
N LYS A 202 17.66 23.92 -4.08
CA LYS A 202 17.30 22.58 -3.62
C LYS A 202 17.26 21.61 -4.79
N THR A 203 17.42 20.34 -4.47
CA THR A 203 17.30 19.22 -5.42
C THR A 203 15.86 19.03 -5.89
N ARG A 204 15.63 18.16 -6.89
CA ARG A 204 14.29 17.83 -7.44
C ARG A 204 13.26 17.43 -6.37
N THR A 205 13.70 16.90 -5.24
CA THR A 205 12.85 16.48 -4.12
C THR A 205 12.87 17.46 -2.94
N GLY A 206 13.42 18.67 -3.10
CA GLY A 206 13.53 19.67 -2.04
C GLY A 206 14.65 19.45 -1.02
N ARG A 207 15.51 18.43 -1.20
CA ARG A 207 16.65 18.15 -0.30
C ARG A 207 17.84 19.06 -0.59
N GLU A 208 18.74 19.20 0.39
CA GLU A 208 20.04 19.86 0.21
C GLU A 208 20.91 19.15 -0.84
N TRP A 209 21.76 19.92 -1.51
CA TRP A 209 22.77 19.38 -2.40
C TRP A 209 23.91 18.72 -1.61
N THR A 210 24.23 17.48 -1.96
CA THR A 210 25.46 16.80 -1.57
C THR A 210 26.32 16.59 -2.80
N TYR A 211 27.62 16.34 -2.59
CA TYR A 211 28.54 16.04 -3.69
C TYR A 211 28.07 14.84 -4.53
N GLY A 212 27.59 13.78 -3.88
CA GLY A 212 27.06 12.60 -4.57
C GLY A 212 25.83 12.89 -5.42
N ILE A 213 24.91 13.73 -4.93
CA ILE A 213 23.73 14.13 -5.71
C ILE A 213 24.17 14.96 -6.92
N LEU A 214 25.08 15.92 -6.74
CA LEU A 214 25.60 16.73 -7.83
C LEU A 214 26.26 15.88 -8.91
N VAL A 215 27.11 14.92 -8.54
CA VAL A 215 27.77 14.03 -9.52
C VAL A 215 26.73 13.19 -10.28
N SER A 216 25.74 12.63 -9.59
CA SER A 216 24.68 11.83 -10.23
C SER A 216 23.83 12.66 -11.20
N GLU A 217 23.53 13.92 -10.87
CA GLU A 217 22.77 14.79 -11.78
C GLU A 217 23.62 15.27 -12.96
N ILE A 218 24.92 15.51 -12.77
CA ILE A 218 25.85 15.83 -13.87
C ILE A 218 25.96 14.66 -14.85
N GLN A 219 26.03 13.42 -14.35
CA GLN A 219 26.05 12.22 -15.20
C GLN A 219 24.78 12.07 -16.06
N LYS A 220 23.66 12.69 -15.68
CA LYS A 220 22.42 12.67 -16.46
C LYS A 220 22.33 13.79 -17.49
N LEU A 221 23.22 14.78 -17.41
CA LEU A 221 23.34 15.86 -18.39
C LEU A 221 24.25 15.50 -19.57
N GLY A 222 25.10 14.48 -19.41
CA GLY A 222 26.00 13.95 -20.43
C GLY A 222 25.60 12.54 -20.83
#